data_AF-A0A816ZC35-F1
#
_entry.id   AF-A0A816ZC35-F1
#
_cell.length_a   1.000
_cell.length_b   1.000
_cell.length_c   1.000
_cell.angle_alpha   90.00
_cell.angle_beta   90.00
_cell.angle_gamma   90.00
#
_symmetry.space_group_name_H-M   'P 1'
#
loop_
_entity.id
_entity.type
_entity.pdbx_description
1 polymer ?
#
loop_
_entity_poly.entity_id
_entity_poly.type
_entity_poly.pdbx_seq_one_letter_code
_entity_poly.pdbx_strand_id
1 'polypeptide(L)'
;MTEVKRTTDDLCRLLWRDGAIRAINHEFVEGISKEDIYKMRIDARSFGSEKLLQSKAIQNLFYETLAVEMSEQLYGKENIALSKTKVQIALRFPQDVEDNSLAYFPWHIDNVYPGSLKGFGLLVGIFLNDTLAPDSGNFTVFPGGHLVLEEHFRKPQYSNSLYRDKVGRINLPTVNIGNQHQILARAGDIVICHHQLPHRAAPNISPNIRMAVFFRVYHKHLPLDHPTDCYLRELAPVNLWSIGWKGMKTIERDDGVMIDIDVPSFCDCTEKSKPLDIEVITTNSVLSLQWIRGNKCSDTFEYWNSSVLFVVNLIQRSGIILEIGCANGFFLACLCQQMKRKSMQIIPYGIEYDSSVFKCKRLFPKLYEDGHFIQIDLSSFLTSIQNEAPAFPPYFDFICWNIWADFKLEMKLGKYWVTKLRTILVPDGILLVRWNGTKKENEINSKILNDIIMETFRNNEKVDTEISTQQSFSVIHLNGL
;
A
#
# COMPACT_ATOMS: atom_id res chain seq x y z
N MET A 1 3.52 43.15 -7.58
CA MET A 1 4.15 42.34 -6.51
C MET A 1 3.04 41.57 -5.82
N THR A 2 2.84 40.32 -6.20
CA THR A 2 1.85 39.45 -5.56
C THR A 2 2.60 38.64 -4.52
N GLU A 3 2.47 39.06 -3.27
CA GLU A 3 3.07 38.38 -2.12
C GLU A 3 2.27 37.09 -1.89
N VAL A 4 2.85 35.96 -2.28
CA VAL A 4 2.29 34.64 -2.00
C VAL A 4 2.42 34.42 -0.49
N LYS A 5 1.32 34.51 0.24
CA LYS A 5 1.27 34.13 1.66
C LYS A 5 1.62 32.65 1.78
N ARG A 6 2.86 32.37 2.20
CA ARG A 6 3.32 31.03 2.56
C ARG A 6 2.53 30.54 3.77
N THR A 7 2.15 29.27 3.74
CA THR A 7 1.38 28.65 4.83
C THR A 7 2.29 28.41 6.04
N THR A 8 1.71 28.13 7.21
CA THR A 8 2.45 27.79 8.43
C THR A 8 3.34 26.55 8.28
N ASP A 9 2.99 25.61 7.39
CA ASP A 9 3.79 24.41 7.11
C ASP A 9 5.08 24.74 6.32
N ASP A 10 5.03 25.71 5.42
CA ASP A 10 6.22 26.17 4.68
C ASP A 10 7.25 26.85 5.59
N LEU A 11 6.78 27.53 6.64
CA LEU A 11 7.63 28.18 7.65
C LEU A 11 8.37 27.15 8.51
N CYS A 12 7.69 26.09 8.97
CA CYS A 12 8.32 25.01 9.75
C CYS A 12 9.38 24.23 8.93
N ARG A 13 9.12 23.97 7.64
CA ARG A 13 10.07 23.29 6.75
C ARG A 13 11.36 24.08 6.53
N LEU A 14 11.26 25.40 6.37
CA LEU A 14 12.41 26.28 6.22
C LEU A 14 13.25 26.36 7.51
N LEU A 15 12.62 26.34 8.69
CA LEU A 15 13.30 26.43 9.98
C LEU A 15 14.23 25.24 10.27
N TRP A 16 13.78 24.01 10.00
CA TRP A 16 14.60 22.80 10.24
C TRP A 16 15.75 22.68 9.26
N ARG A 17 15.50 22.94 7.98
CA ARG A 17 16.52 22.98 6.92
C ARG A 17 17.62 23.98 7.27
N ASP A 18 17.25 25.22 7.58
CA ASP A 18 18.23 26.26 7.87
C ASP A 18 18.99 25.98 9.17
N GLY A 19 18.34 25.34 10.15
CA GLY A 19 19.00 24.83 11.36
C GLY A 19 20.08 23.79 11.05
N ALA A 20 19.78 22.82 10.19
CA ALA A 20 20.74 21.83 9.74
C ALA A 20 21.91 22.45 8.97
N ILE A 21 21.63 23.34 8.00
CA ILE A 21 22.68 24.04 7.23
C ILE A 21 23.60 24.84 8.17
N ARG A 22 23.04 25.58 9.13
CA ARG A 22 23.85 26.31 10.12
C ARG A 22 24.73 25.38 10.94
N ALA A 23 24.19 24.25 11.42
CA ALA A 23 24.94 23.29 12.21
C ALA A 23 26.07 22.63 11.40
N ILE A 24 25.79 22.25 10.15
CA ILE A 24 26.79 21.72 9.21
C ILE A 24 27.88 22.77 9.01
N ASN A 25 27.52 23.97 8.55
CA ASN A 25 28.49 25.02 8.23
C ASN A 25 29.32 25.43 9.46
N HIS A 26 28.72 25.49 10.65
CA HIS A 26 29.44 25.78 11.89
C HIS A 26 30.53 24.76 12.17
N GLU A 27 30.27 23.46 11.97
CA GLU A 27 31.31 22.44 12.15
C GLU A 27 32.42 22.55 11.09
N PHE A 28 32.09 22.93 9.86
CA PHE A 28 33.11 23.19 8.84
C PHE A 28 34.05 24.37 9.18
N VAL A 29 33.59 25.34 9.96
CA VAL A 29 34.44 26.44 10.48
C VAL A 29 35.51 25.89 11.44
N GLU A 30 35.21 24.81 12.17
CA GLU A 30 36.17 24.14 13.05
C GLU A 30 37.25 23.37 12.25
N GLY A 31 37.03 23.19 10.95
CA GLY A 31 38.00 22.66 9.99
C GLY A 31 37.84 21.17 9.71
N ILE A 32 38.05 20.78 8.44
CA ILE A 32 38.09 19.39 7.98
C ILE A 32 39.37 19.19 7.15
N SER A 33 40.09 18.09 7.38
CA SER A 33 41.33 17.82 6.67
C SER A 33 41.08 17.41 5.21
N LYS A 34 42.01 17.73 4.29
CA LYS A 34 41.93 17.30 2.87
C LYS A 34 41.85 15.78 2.73
N GLU A 35 42.56 15.06 3.58
CA GLU A 35 42.57 13.59 3.61
C GLU A 35 41.21 13.02 4.01
N ASP A 36 40.54 13.65 4.98
CA ASP A 36 39.18 13.26 5.37
C ASP A 36 38.19 13.55 4.26
N ILE A 37 38.30 14.69 3.56
CA ILE A 37 37.46 14.98 2.37
C ILE A 37 37.66 13.89 1.31
N TYR A 38 38.90 13.50 1.04
CA TYR A 38 39.21 12.48 0.05
C TYR A 38 38.63 11.11 0.43
N LYS A 39 38.84 10.66 1.67
CA LYS A 39 38.25 9.43 2.21
C LYS A 39 36.72 9.46 2.21
N MET A 40 36.12 10.57 2.62
CA MET A 40 34.66 10.75 2.64
C MET A 40 34.07 10.72 1.23
N ARG A 41 34.77 11.27 0.24
CA ARG A 41 34.37 11.21 -1.17
C ARG A 41 34.42 9.78 -1.71
N ILE A 42 35.52 9.05 -1.50
CA ILE A 42 35.73 7.73 -2.12
C ILE A 42 34.91 6.63 -1.44
N ASP A 43 34.87 6.63 -0.11
CA ASP A 43 34.20 5.57 0.66
C ASP A 43 32.72 5.85 0.89
N ALA A 44 32.17 6.90 0.27
CA ALA A 44 30.81 7.39 0.53
C ALA A 44 30.50 7.53 2.03
N ARG A 45 31.45 8.04 2.83
CA ARG A 45 31.23 8.27 4.27
C ARG A 45 30.47 9.58 4.50
N SER A 46 29.97 9.73 5.73
CA SER A 46 29.38 10.99 6.17
C SER A 46 30.43 12.07 6.34
N PHE A 47 30.06 13.30 5.98
CA PHE A 47 30.70 14.50 6.50
C PHE A 47 30.19 14.79 7.93
N GLY A 48 30.97 15.54 8.70
CA GLY A 48 30.65 15.94 10.06
C GLY A 48 30.97 14.89 11.13
N SER A 49 31.09 15.32 12.39
CA SER A 49 31.36 14.43 13.51
C SER A 49 30.14 13.61 13.91
N GLU A 50 30.37 12.55 14.67
CA GLU A 50 29.29 11.78 15.30
C GLU A 50 28.37 12.67 16.15
N LYS A 51 28.93 13.70 16.81
CA LYS A 51 28.17 14.68 17.59
C LYS A 51 27.21 15.47 16.70
N LEU A 52 27.65 15.93 15.52
CA LEU A 52 26.77 16.62 14.58
C LEU A 52 25.66 15.68 14.08
N LEU A 53 26.00 14.44 13.71
CA LEU A 53 25.04 13.46 13.20
C LEU A 53 23.94 13.13 14.20
N GLN A 54 24.26 13.14 15.51
CA GLN A 54 23.30 12.90 16.60
C GLN A 54 22.60 14.17 17.09
N SER A 55 22.97 15.35 16.57
CA SER A 55 22.38 16.62 17.01
C SER A 55 20.90 16.74 16.63
N LYS A 56 20.12 17.47 17.44
CA LYS A 56 18.71 17.78 17.12
C LYS A 56 18.57 18.47 15.76
N ALA A 57 19.53 19.32 15.38
CA ALA A 57 19.50 20.03 14.10
C ALA A 57 19.47 19.06 12.91
N ILE A 58 20.18 17.93 13.00
CA ILE A 58 20.18 16.89 11.97
C ILE A 58 19.01 15.92 12.15
N GLN A 59 18.80 15.41 13.37
CA GLN A 59 17.76 14.40 13.64
C GLN A 59 16.34 14.93 13.34
N ASN A 60 16.07 16.21 13.60
CA ASN A 60 14.76 16.81 13.35
C ASN A 60 14.42 16.91 11.86
N LEU A 61 15.40 16.85 10.95
CA LEU A 61 15.11 16.70 9.52
C LEU A 61 14.27 15.45 9.25
N PHE A 62 14.48 14.37 10.02
CA PHE A 62 13.66 13.16 9.89
C PHE A 62 12.40 13.24 10.74
N TYR A 63 12.53 13.53 12.04
CA TYR A 63 11.42 13.41 13.00
C TYR A 63 10.37 14.53 12.91
N GLU A 64 10.77 15.74 12.53
CA GLU A 64 9.91 16.93 12.54
C GLU A 64 9.48 17.33 11.11
N THR A 65 9.66 16.42 10.15
CA THR A 65 9.19 16.57 8.77
C THR A 65 8.30 15.39 8.39
N LEU A 66 7.74 15.44 7.18
CA LEU A 66 6.95 14.34 6.63
C LEU A 66 7.76 13.05 6.42
N ALA A 67 9.08 13.05 6.62
CA ALA A 67 9.92 11.88 6.41
C ALA A 67 9.51 10.68 7.29
N VAL A 68 9.11 10.90 8.55
CA VAL A 68 8.53 9.84 9.41
C VAL A 68 7.25 9.31 8.80
N GLU A 69 6.29 10.20 8.51
CA GLU A 69 4.98 9.80 7.99
C GLU A 69 5.12 9.03 6.67
N MET A 70 5.94 9.52 5.74
CA MET A 70 6.20 8.86 4.46
C MET A 70 6.88 7.50 4.66
N SER A 71 7.79 7.37 5.63
CA SER A 71 8.42 6.09 5.97
C SER A 71 7.45 5.12 6.64
N GLU A 72 6.51 5.61 7.44
CA GLU A 72 5.46 4.80 8.08
C GLU A 72 4.35 4.41 7.10
N GLN A 73 4.06 5.21 6.08
CA GLN A 73 3.19 4.80 4.97
C GLN A 73 3.76 3.59 4.22
N LEU A 74 5.08 3.43 4.26
CA LEU A 74 5.82 2.33 3.66
C LEU A 74 5.87 1.11 4.61
N TYR A 75 6.20 1.30 5.90
CA TYR A 75 6.38 0.19 6.86
C TYR A 75 5.18 -0.15 7.75
N GLY A 76 4.11 0.62 7.67
CA GLY A 76 3.05 0.64 8.68
C GLY A 76 3.37 1.63 9.80
N LYS A 77 2.30 2.19 10.37
CA LYS A 77 2.39 3.13 11.48
C LYS A 77 3.14 2.50 12.65
N GLU A 78 4.03 3.27 13.27
CA GLU A 78 4.83 2.86 14.43
C GLU A 78 5.74 1.66 14.19
N ASN A 79 5.99 1.24 12.95
CA ASN A 79 6.88 0.11 12.64
C ASN A 79 8.28 0.52 12.23
N ILE A 80 8.59 1.82 12.23
CA ILE A 80 9.92 2.31 11.87
C ILE A 80 10.79 2.59 13.09
N ALA A 81 12.09 2.38 12.93
CA ALA A 81 13.12 2.81 13.87
C ALA A 81 14.28 3.44 13.10
N LEU A 82 14.80 4.57 13.57
CA LEU A 82 16.11 5.03 13.12
C LEU A 82 17.19 4.31 13.90
N SER A 83 18.23 3.88 13.19
CA SER A 83 19.49 3.61 13.87
C SER A 83 20.13 4.93 14.25
N LYS A 84 20.33 5.15 15.55
CA LYS A 84 20.93 6.37 16.12
C LYS A 84 22.33 6.69 15.54
N THR A 85 22.97 5.71 14.88
CA THR A 85 24.35 5.79 14.38
C THR A 85 24.47 5.76 12.85
N LYS A 86 23.36 5.79 12.10
CA LYS A 86 23.37 5.58 10.63
C LYS A 86 22.78 6.75 9.84
N VAL A 87 23.09 7.97 10.25
CA VAL A 87 22.84 9.20 9.48
C VAL A 87 24.08 9.56 8.66
N GLN A 88 23.88 10.10 7.47
CA GLN A 88 24.94 10.54 6.58
C GLN A 88 24.67 11.93 6.04
N ILE A 89 25.54 12.89 6.35
CA ILE A 89 25.62 14.16 5.64
C ILE A 89 26.45 13.92 4.37
N ALA A 90 25.81 14.07 3.22
CA ALA A 90 26.41 13.85 1.91
C ALA A 90 26.58 15.18 1.18
N LEU A 91 27.82 15.68 1.17
CA LEU A 91 28.19 16.89 0.43
C LEU A 91 28.85 16.55 -0.89
N ARG A 92 28.55 17.31 -1.93
CA ARG A 92 29.29 17.28 -3.21
C ARG A 92 29.75 18.68 -3.55
N PHE A 93 31.05 18.89 -3.39
CA PHE A 93 31.69 20.15 -3.74
C PHE A 93 31.84 20.28 -5.26
N PRO A 94 31.83 21.50 -5.80
CA PRO A 94 32.21 21.78 -7.17
C PRO A 94 33.55 21.13 -7.54
N GLN A 95 33.62 20.63 -8.77
CA GLN A 95 34.81 20.09 -9.40
C GLN A 95 35.26 21.04 -10.50
N ASP A 96 36.56 21.08 -10.75
CA ASP A 96 37.10 21.85 -11.85
C ASP A 96 36.69 21.18 -13.18
N VAL A 97 36.07 21.95 -14.07
CA VAL A 97 35.57 21.47 -15.35
C VAL A 97 36.70 21.35 -16.37
N GLU A 98 37.82 22.03 -16.15
CA GLU A 98 39.04 21.95 -16.97
C GLU A 98 39.89 20.72 -16.62
N ASP A 99 39.65 20.13 -15.45
CA ASP A 99 40.25 18.86 -15.07
C ASP A 99 39.48 17.72 -15.76
N ASN A 100 40.07 17.16 -16.83
CA ASN A 100 39.53 16.04 -17.62
C ASN A 100 39.28 14.75 -16.80
N SER A 101 39.54 14.76 -15.50
CA SER A 101 39.28 13.66 -14.58
C SER A 101 37.88 13.70 -13.94
N LEU A 102 36.84 14.16 -14.65
CA LEU A 102 35.43 14.07 -14.23
C LEU A 102 35.07 12.62 -13.89
N ALA A 103 35.32 12.25 -12.64
CA ALA A 103 35.24 10.89 -12.18
C ALA A 103 33.82 10.66 -11.70
N TYR A 104 33.05 9.95 -12.51
CA TYR A 104 31.84 9.34 -12.02
C TYR A 104 32.18 8.38 -10.90
N PHE A 105 31.60 8.60 -9.73
CA PHE A 105 31.69 7.64 -8.64
C PHE A 105 31.12 6.29 -9.13
N PRO A 106 31.75 5.16 -8.77
CA PRO A 106 31.15 3.86 -9.03
C PRO A 106 29.79 3.80 -8.34
N TRP A 107 28.85 3.11 -8.96
CA TRP A 107 27.59 2.81 -8.29
C TRP A 107 27.82 1.86 -7.13
N HIS A 108 26.98 1.97 -6.12
CA HIS A 108 26.98 1.08 -4.97
C HIS A 108 25.58 0.87 -4.42
N ILE A 109 25.48 -0.10 -3.51
CA ILE A 109 24.39 -0.20 -2.53
C ILE A 109 25.00 -0.06 -1.14
N ASP A 110 24.19 0.39 -0.19
CA ASP A 110 24.65 0.65 1.17
C ASP A 110 24.86 -0.65 1.99
N ASN A 111 25.66 -0.54 3.05
CA ASN A 111 25.91 -1.62 4.02
C ASN A 111 26.35 -2.97 3.39
N VAL A 112 27.13 -2.91 2.32
CA VAL A 112 27.84 -4.07 1.78
C VAL A 112 29.12 -4.29 2.58
N TYR A 113 29.42 -5.55 2.87
CA TYR A 113 30.65 -6.00 3.50
C TYR A 113 31.23 -7.17 2.70
N PRO A 114 32.53 -7.47 2.83
CA PRO A 114 33.09 -8.68 2.24
C PRO A 114 32.29 -9.91 2.66
N GLY A 115 31.81 -10.67 1.69
CA GLY A 115 31.03 -11.89 1.87
C GLY A 115 29.63 -11.69 2.45
N SER A 116 29.20 -10.48 2.78
CA SER A 116 27.91 -10.27 3.46
C SER A 116 27.24 -8.94 3.11
N LEU A 117 25.92 -8.96 3.06
CA LEU A 117 25.09 -7.76 3.01
C LEU A 117 24.53 -7.52 4.42
N LYS A 118 24.41 -6.27 4.89
CA LYS A 118 23.62 -5.92 6.08
C LYS A 118 22.46 -5.02 5.69
N GLY A 119 21.29 -5.62 5.52
CA GLY A 119 20.08 -4.89 5.15
C GLY A 119 19.71 -3.82 6.17
N PHE A 120 19.11 -2.75 5.66
CA PHE A 120 18.28 -1.83 6.42
C PHE A 120 16.98 -1.68 5.67
N GLY A 121 15.99 -1.01 6.25
CA GLY A 121 14.69 -0.90 5.62
C GLY A 121 14.69 0.03 4.40
N LEU A 122 14.76 1.34 4.68
CA LEU A 122 14.65 2.41 3.69
C LEU A 122 15.85 3.35 3.80
N LEU A 123 16.28 3.86 2.64
CA LEU A 123 17.17 5.01 2.57
C LEU A 123 16.32 6.26 2.35
N VAL A 124 16.39 7.23 3.26
CA VAL A 124 15.62 8.47 3.19
C VAL A 124 16.59 9.65 3.07
N GLY A 125 16.66 10.26 1.90
CA GLY A 125 17.46 11.45 1.60
C GLY A 125 16.64 12.73 1.68
N ILE A 126 17.16 13.75 2.35
CA ILE A 126 16.55 15.07 2.48
C ILE A 126 17.52 16.11 1.90
N PHE A 127 17.08 16.84 0.88
CA PHE A 127 17.91 17.81 0.18
C PHE A 127 17.87 19.16 0.91
N LEU A 128 19.04 19.72 1.21
CA LEU A 128 19.15 20.99 1.93
C LEU A 128 19.24 22.19 1.00
N ASN A 129 19.57 21.97 -0.28
CA ASN A 129 19.58 23.00 -1.31
C ASN A 129 19.19 22.45 -2.68
N ASP A 130 18.89 23.38 -3.59
CA ASP A 130 18.46 23.10 -4.95
C ASP A 130 19.54 22.41 -5.76
N THR A 131 19.15 21.34 -6.45
CA THR A 131 19.95 20.58 -7.42
C THR A 131 19.10 20.36 -8.66
N LEU A 132 18.96 21.39 -9.49
CA LEU A 132 17.97 21.47 -10.58
C LEU A 132 18.54 21.24 -11.98
N ALA A 133 19.86 21.05 -12.09
CA ALA A 133 20.52 20.72 -13.34
C ALA A 133 21.24 19.38 -13.22
N PRO A 134 21.43 18.65 -14.34
CA PRO A 134 22.33 17.50 -14.39
C PRO A 134 23.74 17.87 -13.95
N ASP A 135 24.49 16.88 -13.48
CA ASP A 135 25.90 16.99 -13.06
C ASP A 135 26.15 18.12 -12.06
N SER A 136 25.15 18.42 -11.22
CA SER A 136 25.25 19.36 -10.10
C SER A 136 25.48 18.62 -8.78
N GLY A 137 26.15 17.45 -8.83
CA GLY A 137 26.38 16.58 -7.68
C GLY A 137 25.17 15.71 -7.31
N ASN A 138 24.21 15.56 -8.23
CA ASN A 138 22.93 14.90 -8.04
C ASN A 138 23.05 13.50 -7.44
N PHE A 139 22.04 13.11 -6.67
CA PHE A 139 21.84 11.72 -6.31
C PHE A 139 21.40 10.96 -7.56
N THR A 140 22.20 10.00 -8.01
CA THR A 140 21.97 9.24 -9.23
C THR A 140 21.55 7.82 -8.88
N VAL A 141 20.43 7.36 -9.43
CA VAL A 141 19.86 6.04 -9.16
C VAL A 141 19.81 5.20 -10.43
N PHE A 142 19.62 3.90 -10.26
CA PHE A 142 19.44 2.93 -11.33
C PHE A 142 18.07 2.26 -11.16
N PRO A 143 17.00 2.82 -11.77
CA PRO A 143 15.63 2.32 -11.59
C PRO A 143 15.51 0.83 -11.93
N GLY A 144 14.82 0.07 -11.07
CA GLY A 144 14.68 -1.39 -11.20
C GLY A 144 15.93 -2.21 -10.83
N GLY A 145 17.09 -1.58 -10.66
CA GLY A 145 18.34 -2.28 -10.34
C GLY A 145 18.32 -3.04 -9.02
N HIS A 146 17.47 -2.66 -8.07
CA HIS A 146 17.27 -3.41 -6.83
C HIS A 146 16.66 -4.81 -7.06
N LEU A 147 15.80 -4.98 -8.07
CA LEU A 147 15.23 -6.30 -8.43
C LEU A 147 16.29 -7.19 -9.08
N VAL A 148 17.14 -6.60 -9.94
CA VAL A 148 18.26 -7.30 -10.56
C VAL A 148 19.25 -7.79 -9.50
N LEU A 149 19.57 -6.93 -8.53
CA LEU A 149 20.43 -7.29 -7.42
C LEU A 149 19.79 -8.30 -6.47
N GLU A 150 18.50 -8.20 -6.19
CA GLU A 150 17.75 -9.18 -5.41
C GLU A 150 17.87 -10.58 -6.04
N GLU A 151 17.59 -10.69 -7.35
CA GLU A 151 17.70 -11.96 -8.07
C GLU A 151 19.12 -12.53 -8.00
N HIS A 152 20.13 -11.67 -8.13
CA HIS A 152 21.53 -12.07 -7.99
C HIS A 152 21.85 -12.58 -6.58
N PHE A 153 21.40 -11.87 -5.54
CA PHE A 153 21.68 -12.22 -4.15
C PHE A 153 20.93 -13.45 -3.64
N ARG A 154 19.84 -13.86 -4.31
CA ARG A 154 19.19 -15.15 -4.04
C ARG A 154 20.04 -16.36 -4.42
N LYS A 155 21.08 -16.20 -5.25
CA LYS A 155 21.92 -17.31 -5.71
C LYS A 155 22.85 -17.78 -4.59
N PRO A 156 23.02 -19.10 -4.36
CA PRO A 156 23.82 -19.64 -3.25
C PRO A 156 25.26 -19.12 -3.17
N GLN A 157 25.85 -18.71 -4.29
CA GLN A 157 27.23 -18.27 -4.43
C GLN A 157 27.40 -16.74 -4.41
N TYR A 158 26.38 -15.96 -4.06
CA TYR A 158 26.42 -14.50 -4.17
C TYR A 158 27.54 -13.86 -3.32
N SER A 159 27.86 -14.44 -2.16
CA SER A 159 28.89 -13.94 -1.25
C SER A 159 30.27 -13.85 -1.92
N ASN A 160 30.57 -14.72 -2.89
CA ASN A 160 31.80 -14.70 -3.68
C ASN A 160 31.91 -13.46 -4.59
N SER A 161 30.77 -12.82 -4.89
CA SER A 161 30.72 -11.59 -5.69
C SER A 161 30.89 -10.31 -4.87
N LEU A 162 30.96 -10.42 -3.53
CA LEU A 162 31.10 -9.29 -2.60
C LEU A 162 32.47 -9.37 -1.90
N TYR A 163 33.45 -8.63 -2.38
CA TYR A 163 34.80 -8.63 -1.80
C TYR A 163 35.46 -7.27 -1.90
N ARG A 164 36.50 -7.01 -1.10
CA ARG A 164 37.31 -5.80 -1.28
C ARG A 164 38.39 -6.04 -2.32
N ASP A 165 38.52 -5.12 -3.27
CA ASP A 165 39.65 -5.09 -4.18
C ASP A 165 40.95 -4.66 -3.45
N LYS A 166 42.05 -4.63 -4.20
CA LYS A 166 43.37 -4.28 -3.67
C LYS A 166 43.48 -2.84 -3.16
N VAL A 167 42.54 -1.96 -3.52
CA VAL A 167 42.46 -0.58 -3.06
C VAL A 167 41.35 -0.38 -2.03
N GLY A 168 40.81 -1.46 -1.48
CA GLY A 168 39.84 -1.46 -0.40
C GLY A 168 38.40 -1.17 -0.84
N ARG A 169 38.12 -1.04 -2.14
CA ARG A 169 36.77 -0.79 -2.66
C ARG A 169 35.98 -2.08 -2.67
N ILE A 170 34.69 -1.98 -2.39
CA ILE A 170 33.79 -3.13 -2.46
C ILE A 170 33.50 -3.41 -3.94
N ASN A 171 33.91 -4.57 -4.41
CA ASN A 171 33.46 -5.10 -5.69
C ASN A 171 32.02 -5.57 -5.57
N LEU A 172 31.25 -5.19 -6.58
CA LEU A 172 29.84 -5.51 -6.72
C LEU A 172 29.67 -6.47 -7.90
N PRO A 173 28.57 -7.22 -7.94
CA PRO A 173 28.35 -8.17 -9.02
C PRO A 173 28.30 -7.47 -10.38
N THR A 174 28.91 -8.12 -11.39
CA THR A 174 28.82 -7.69 -12.79
C THR A 174 27.44 -8.07 -13.33
N VAL A 175 26.46 -7.20 -13.05
CA VAL A 175 25.08 -7.33 -13.53
C VAL A 175 24.67 -6.08 -14.29
N ASN A 176 23.80 -6.25 -15.28
CA ASN A 176 23.21 -5.12 -16.00
C ASN A 176 22.11 -4.50 -15.14
N ILE A 177 22.45 -3.43 -14.41
CA ILE A 177 21.53 -2.68 -13.54
C ILE A 177 20.70 -1.62 -14.29
N GLY A 178 20.77 -1.60 -15.62
CA GLY A 178 20.02 -0.66 -16.45
C GLY A 178 20.62 0.75 -16.52
N ASN A 179 19.81 1.69 -17.01
CA ASN A 179 20.22 3.07 -17.23
C ASN A 179 20.21 3.88 -15.93
N GLN A 180 21.15 4.81 -15.82
CA GLN A 180 21.17 5.76 -14.71
C GLN A 180 20.11 6.86 -14.88
N HIS A 181 19.66 7.43 -13.76
CA HIS A 181 18.81 8.60 -13.71
C HIS A 181 19.27 9.53 -12.58
N GLN A 182 19.52 10.81 -12.88
CA GLN A 182 19.93 11.81 -11.89
C GLN A 182 18.70 12.49 -11.30
N ILE A 183 18.54 12.42 -9.99
CA ILE A 183 17.43 13.07 -9.30
C ILE A 183 17.65 14.58 -9.29
N LEU A 184 16.71 15.31 -9.86
CA LEU A 184 16.57 16.75 -9.67
C LEU A 184 15.73 17.00 -8.42
N ALA A 185 16.20 17.86 -7.54
CA ALA A 185 15.55 18.09 -6.25
C ALA A 185 15.64 19.57 -5.84
N ARG A 186 14.56 20.09 -5.27
CA ARG A 186 14.55 21.38 -4.56
C ARG A 186 14.94 21.20 -3.11
N ALA A 187 15.37 22.29 -2.49
CA ALA A 187 15.60 22.35 -1.06
C ALA A 187 14.32 21.95 -0.28
N GLY A 188 14.42 20.94 0.56
CA GLY A 188 13.32 20.38 1.36
C GLY A 188 12.71 19.11 0.77
N ASP A 189 13.03 18.74 -0.47
CA ASP A 189 12.54 17.51 -1.08
C ASP A 189 13.07 16.27 -0.35
N ILE A 190 12.21 15.26 -0.25
CA ILE A 190 12.48 13.98 0.40
C ILE A 190 12.49 12.89 -0.68
N VAL A 191 13.59 12.14 -0.74
CA VAL A 191 13.75 10.97 -1.60
C VAL A 191 13.76 9.73 -0.73
N ILE A 192 12.90 8.77 -1.01
CA ILE A 192 12.87 7.47 -0.31
C ILE A 192 13.22 6.37 -1.30
N CYS A 193 14.15 5.49 -0.92
CA CYS A 193 14.66 4.43 -1.78
C CYS A 193 14.72 3.10 -1.03
N HIS A 194 14.56 2.00 -1.78
CA HIS A 194 14.93 0.68 -1.30
C HIS A 194 16.43 0.63 -0.97
N HIS A 195 16.80 0.01 0.15
CA HIS A 195 18.21 -0.19 0.52
C HIS A 195 19.09 -0.91 -0.51
N GLN A 196 18.50 -1.67 -1.45
CA GLN A 196 19.19 -2.37 -2.53
C GLN A 196 19.19 -1.57 -3.84
N LEU A 197 18.61 -0.36 -3.88
CA LEU A 197 18.63 0.46 -5.08
C LEU A 197 20.09 0.88 -5.36
N PRO A 198 20.67 0.46 -6.49
CA PRO A 198 22.00 0.93 -6.87
C PRO A 198 21.95 2.43 -7.05
N HIS A 199 22.96 3.11 -6.53
CA HIS A 199 23.06 4.57 -6.63
C HIS A 199 24.51 5.05 -6.61
N ARG A 200 24.69 6.29 -7.07
CA ARG A 200 25.96 7.01 -7.04
C ARG A 200 25.73 8.50 -6.87
N ALA A 201 26.81 9.25 -6.66
CA ALA A 201 26.77 10.68 -6.87
C ALA A 201 27.23 11.00 -8.29
N ALA A 202 26.50 11.90 -8.95
CA ALA A 202 26.96 12.54 -10.17
C ALA A 202 28.18 13.43 -9.86
N PRO A 203 29.02 13.74 -10.87
CA PRO A 203 29.94 14.86 -10.80
C PRO A 203 29.20 16.15 -10.40
N ASN A 204 29.93 17.12 -9.87
CA ASN A 204 29.37 18.44 -9.58
C ASN A 204 30.17 19.49 -10.34
N ILE A 205 29.72 19.85 -11.54
CA ILE A 205 30.29 20.92 -12.37
C ILE A 205 29.61 22.26 -12.11
N SER A 206 28.62 22.30 -11.22
CA SER A 206 27.95 23.55 -10.81
C SER A 206 28.83 24.34 -9.83
N PRO A 207 28.63 25.66 -9.69
CA PRO A 207 29.39 26.47 -8.73
C PRO A 207 28.96 26.25 -7.27
N ASN A 208 27.91 25.46 -7.01
CA ASN A 208 27.32 25.31 -5.68
C ASN A 208 27.65 23.94 -5.07
N ILE A 209 27.87 23.89 -3.75
CA ILE A 209 27.97 22.61 -3.03
C ILE A 209 26.59 21.97 -2.96
N ARG A 210 26.39 20.76 -3.46
CA ARG A 210 25.14 20.01 -3.21
C ARG A 210 25.15 19.44 -1.80
N MET A 211 24.11 19.71 -1.04
CA MET A 211 23.95 19.28 0.35
C MET A 211 22.71 18.41 0.52
N ALA A 212 22.88 17.18 1.02
CA ALA A 212 21.76 16.31 1.40
C ALA A 212 22.11 15.49 2.64
N VAL A 213 21.09 15.09 3.41
CA VAL A 213 21.24 14.22 4.57
C VAL A 213 20.45 12.94 4.34
N PHE A 214 21.11 11.79 4.49
CA PHE A 214 20.53 10.47 4.31
C PHE A 214 20.38 9.75 5.63
N PHE A 215 19.20 9.19 5.87
CA PHE A 215 18.84 8.39 7.03
C PHE A 215 18.63 6.94 6.60
N ARG A 216 19.22 6.00 7.32
CA ARG A 216 18.94 4.58 7.16
C ARG A 216 17.90 4.18 8.19
N VAL A 217 16.69 3.92 7.71
CA VAL A 217 15.51 3.58 8.50
C VAL A 217 15.36 2.05 8.55
N TYR A 218 15.04 1.52 9.72
CA TYR A 218 14.84 0.10 9.97
C TYR A 218 13.37 -0.17 10.30
N HIS A 219 12.95 -1.41 10.09
CA HIS A 219 11.68 -1.88 10.62
C HIS A 219 11.90 -2.42 12.04
N LYS A 220 11.04 -2.08 13.02
CA LYS A 220 11.24 -2.40 14.45
C LYS A 220 11.38 -3.90 14.75
N HIS A 221 10.77 -4.74 13.92
CA HIS A 221 10.86 -6.19 14.04
C HIS A 221 12.06 -6.80 13.30
N LEU A 222 12.92 -5.97 12.71
CA LEU A 222 14.18 -6.41 12.11
C LEU A 222 15.32 -6.12 13.10
N PRO A 223 16.15 -7.12 13.45
CA PRO A 223 17.27 -6.88 14.36
C PRO A 223 18.27 -5.92 13.74
N LEU A 224 18.72 -4.93 14.52
CA LEU A 224 19.60 -3.84 14.08
C LEU A 224 21.00 -4.31 13.61
N ASP A 225 21.40 -5.56 13.91
CA ASP A 225 22.77 -6.06 13.72
C ASP A 225 22.86 -7.50 13.15
N HIS A 226 21.76 -8.10 12.68
CA HIS A 226 21.82 -9.48 12.18
C HIS A 226 22.52 -9.57 10.81
N PRO A 227 23.45 -10.53 10.59
CA PRO A 227 23.95 -10.83 9.25
C PRO A 227 22.78 -11.28 8.36
N THR A 228 22.61 -10.61 7.21
CA THR A 228 21.51 -10.87 6.28
C THR A 228 21.64 -12.23 5.59
N ASP A 229 22.73 -12.99 5.82
CA ASP A 229 22.95 -14.32 5.23
C ASP A 229 21.90 -15.35 5.66
N CYS A 230 21.47 -15.34 6.92
CA CYS A 230 20.37 -16.19 7.39
C CYS A 230 19.00 -15.64 6.90
N TYR A 231 18.91 -14.31 6.80
CA TYR A 231 17.69 -13.56 6.48
C TYR A 231 17.32 -13.66 4.98
N LEU A 232 18.29 -13.62 4.06
CA LEU A 232 18.10 -13.85 2.63
C LEU A 232 17.73 -15.31 2.30
N ARG A 233 17.93 -16.26 3.22
CA ARG A 233 17.52 -17.66 3.03
C ARG A 233 16.14 -17.96 3.63
N GLU A 234 15.84 -17.44 4.81
CA GLU A 234 14.56 -17.70 5.50
C GLU A 234 13.44 -16.71 5.13
N LEU A 235 13.80 -15.49 4.72
CA LEU A 235 12.88 -14.42 4.32
C LEU A 235 13.11 -13.92 2.89
N ALA A 236 13.90 -14.63 2.07
CA ALA A 236 13.83 -14.50 0.59
C ALA A 236 12.40 -14.53 0.00
N PRO A 237 11.41 -15.26 0.58
CA PRO A 237 10.03 -15.14 0.13
C PRO A 237 9.30 -13.91 0.68
N VAL A 238 9.83 -13.24 1.71
CA VAL A 238 9.35 -11.93 2.16
C VAL A 238 10.11 -10.88 1.37
N ASN A 239 9.78 -10.81 0.09
CA ASN A 239 10.08 -9.64 -0.70
C ASN A 239 9.50 -8.46 0.08
N LEU A 240 10.38 -7.65 0.69
CA LEU A 240 9.96 -6.49 1.45
C LEU A 240 8.99 -5.70 0.54
N TRP A 241 9.29 -5.60 -0.76
CA TRP A 241 8.51 -4.98 -1.83
C TRP A 241 7.28 -5.75 -2.35
N SER A 242 7.09 -7.02 -1.99
CA SER A 242 5.82 -7.75 -2.18
C SER A 242 4.82 -7.49 -1.06
N ILE A 243 5.25 -6.86 0.04
CA ILE A 243 4.35 -6.30 1.05
C ILE A 243 3.80 -4.96 0.50
N GLY A 244 2.94 -5.00 -0.52
CA GLY A 244 2.46 -3.83 -1.29
C GLY A 244 2.50 -2.45 -0.61
N TRP A 245 3.32 -1.55 -1.16
CA TRP A 245 3.76 -0.28 -0.57
C TRP A 245 2.94 0.91 -1.08
N LYS A 246 2.24 1.63 -0.18
CA LYS A 246 1.24 2.66 -0.53
C LYS A 246 1.77 4.10 -0.71
N GLY A 247 3.08 4.34 -0.61
CA GLY A 247 3.64 5.68 -0.34
C GLY A 247 4.23 6.47 -1.52
N MET A 248 4.49 5.87 -2.68
CA MET A 248 5.12 6.53 -3.84
C MET A 248 4.13 6.55 -5.01
N LYS A 249 3.56 7.73 -5.32
CA LYS A 249 2.36 7.82 -6.17
C LYS A 249 2.59 8.34 -7.59
N THR A 250 3.71 8.99 -7.89
CA THR A 250 4.04 9.50 -9.24
C THR A 250 5.54 9.75 -9.37
N ILE A 251 6.14 9.45 -10.53
CA ILE A 251 7.43 10.00 -10.98
C ILE A 251 7.11 11.07 -12.02
N GLU A 252 7.48 12.32 -11.76
CA GLU A 252 7.54 13.33 -12.81
C GLU A 252 8.82 13.08 -13.64
N ARG A 253 8.67 12.85 -14.94
CA ARG A 253 9.82 12.81 -15.87
C ARG A 253 10.37 14.22 -16.07
N ASP A 254 11.62 14.29 -16.54
CA ASP A 254 12.29 15.55 -16.92
C ASP A 254 11.54 16.36 -18.01
N ASP A 255 10.58 15.74 -18.71
CA ASP A 255 9.72 16.39 -19.71
C ASP A 255 8.38 16.90 -19.14
N GLY A 256 8.19 16.84 -17.81
CA GLY A 256 6.98 17.27 -17.12
C GLY A 256 5.81 16.28 -17.25
N VAL A 257 6.04 15.09 -17.82
CA VAL A 257 5.03 14.03 -17.89
C VAL A 257 5.04 13.24 -16.59
N MET A 258 3.91 13.23 -15.89
CA MET A 258 3.68 12.40 -14.72
C MET A 258 3.52 10.94 -15.17
N ILE A 259 4.43 10.07 -14.74
CA ILE A 259 4.29 8.62 -14.84
C ILE A 259 3.76 8.11 -13.50
N ASP A 260 2.60 7.47 -13.51
CA ASP A 260 2.13 6.67 -12.38
C ASP A 260 3.02 5.41 -12.26
N ILE A 261 3.74 5.27 -11.14
CA ILE A 261 4.24 3.95 -10.75
C ILE A 261 3.05 3.25 -10.11
N ASP A 262 2.53 2.21 -10.76
CA ASP A 262 1.42 1.42 -10.22
C ASP A 262 1.82 0.71 -8.91
N VAL A 263 1.66 1.40 -7.77
CA VAL A 263 1.23 0.82 -6.49
C VAL A 263 0.38 1.89 -5.75
N PRO A 264 -0.88 1.60 -5.42
CA PRO A 264 -1.89 2.60 -5.15
C PRO A 264 -1.81 3.18 -3.74
N SER A 265 -2.65 4.17 -3.58
CA SER A 265 -2.60 5.25 -2.62
C SER A 265 -3.88 5.29 -1.81
N PHE A 266 -3.83 5.12 -0.49
CA PHE A 266 -4.90 5.61 0.40
C PHE A 266 -4.36 6.82 1.17
N CYS A 267 -4.89 7.98 0.86
CA CYS A 267 -5.03 9.11 1.77
C CYS A 267 -6.54 9.31 1.93
N ASP A 268 -7.00 9.55 3.15
CA ASP A 268 -8.32 10.13 3.37
C ASP A 268 -8.08 11.38 4.23
N CYS A 269 -8.07 12.55 3.59
CA CYS A 269 -8.29 13.87 4.19
C CYS A 269 -8.79 14.80 3.08
N THR A 270 -10.13 14.86 2.97
CA THR A 270 -10.90 16.04 2.55
C THR A 270 -10.57 16.69 1.20
N GLU A 271 -10.83 15.98 0.10
CA GLU A 271 -11.20 16.64 -1.16
C GLU A 271 -12.57 16.15 -1.63
N LYS A 272 -13.38 17.09 -2.13
CA LYS A 272 -14.75 16.88 -2.60
C LYS A 272 -14.77 15.72 -3.60
N SER A 273 -15.54 14.69 -3.26
CA SER A 273 -15.63 13.39 -3.92
C SER A 273 -15.91 13.49 -5.42
N LYS A 274 -14.90 13.19 -6.25
CA LYS A 274 -15.15 12.75 -7.63
C LYS A 274 -15.55 11.26 -7.63
N PRO A 275 -16.52 10.85 -8.47
CA PRO A 275 -16.82 9.44 -8.71
C PRO A 275 -15.57 8.65 -9.09
N LEU A 276 -15.37 7.49 -8.48
CA LEU A 276 -14.33 6.55 -8.89
C LEU A 276 -14.90 5.58 -9.93
N ASP A 277 -14.06 5.18 -10.89
CA ASP A 277 -14.45 4.16 -11.86
C ASP A 277 -14.44 2.77 -11.19
N ILE A 278 -15.62 2.17 -11.07
CA ILE A 278 -15.82 0.82 -10.51
C ILE A 278 -14.99 -0.21 -11.28
N GLU A 279 -14.88 -0.05 -12.60
CA GLU A 279 -14.13 -0.96 -13.46
C GLU A 279 -12.65 -0.96 -13.09
N VAL A 280 -12.08 0.22 -12.82
CA VAL A 280 -10.69 0.37 -12.36
C VAL A 280 -10.51 -0.23 -10.97
N ILE A 281 -11.43 0.01 -10.04
CA ILE A 281 -11.32 -0.51 -8.67
C ILE A 281 -11.33 -2.03 -8.65
N THR A 282 -12.20 -2.66 -9.44
CA THR A 282 -12.43 -4.12 -9.43
C THR A 282 -11.44 -4.92 -10.30
N THR A 283 -10.72 -4.25 -11.21
CA THR A 283 -9.66 -4.86 -12.03
C THR A 283 -8.27 -4.65 -11.47
N ASN A 284 -8.05 -3.55 -10.75
CA ASN A 284 -6.79 -3.27 -10.09
C ASN A 284 -6.79 -3.93 -8.71
N SER A 285 -6.11 -5.07 -8.60
CA SER A 285 -6.00 -5.87 -7.37
C SER A 285 -5.55 -5.05 -6.18
N VAL A 286 -4.74 -4.02 -6.43
CA VAL A 286 -4.19 -3.21 -5.37
C VAL A 286 -5.19 -2.15 -4.93
N LEU A 287 -5.88 -1.44 -5.84
CA LEU A 287 -6.99 -0.55 -5.45
C LEU A 287 -8.09 -1.31 -4.73
N SER A 288 -8.41 -2.51 -5.22
CA SER A 288 -9.33 -3.45 -4.57
C SER A 288 -8.93 -3.76 -3.12
N LEU A 289 -7.68 -4.20 -2.88
CA LEU A 289 -7.15 -4.48 -1.53
C LEU A 289 -7.30 -3.29 -0.59
N GLN A 290 -7.10 -2.08 -1.09
CA GLN A 290 -7.19 -0.90 -0.25
C GLN A 290 -8.61 -0.60 0.20
N TRP A 291 -9.58 -0.85 -0.70
CA TRP A 291 -11.00 -0.74 -0.40
C TRP A 291 -11.46 -1.83 0.56
N ILE A 292 -11.00 -3.06 0.36
CA ILE A 292 -11.30 -4.21 1.23
C ILE A 292 -10.85 -3.94 2.68
N ARG A 293 -9.70 -3.30 2.90
CA ARG A 293 -9.18 -2.98 4.25
C ARG A 293 -10.07 -2.03 5.07
N GLY A 294 -11.06 -1.39 4.45
CA GLY A 294 -12.09 -0.61 5.14
C GLY A 294 -13.26 -1.44 5.70
N ASN A 295 -13.30 -2.74 5.41
CA ASN A 295 -14.23 -3.71 5.98
C ASN A 295 -13.62 -4.29 7.26
N LYS A 296 -14.45 -4.64 8.26
CA LYS A 296 -14.01 -5.12 9.58
C LYS A 296 -13.22 -6.45 9.57
N CYS A 297 -12.86 -6.99 8.40
CA CYS A 297 -12.27 -8.32 8.23
C CYS A 297 -10.90 -8.25 7.52
N SER A 298 -9.96 -9.12 7.92
CA SER A 298 -8.55 -9.20 7.48
C SER A 298 -8.37 -9.80 6.07
N ASP A 299 -9.29 -9.54 5.16
CA ASP A 299 -9.42 -10.29 3.90
C ASP A 299 -8.50 -9.76 2.78
N THR A 300 -8.05 -10.64 1.88
CA THR A 300 -7.25 -10.29 0.69
C THR A 300 -8.12 -10.12 -0.56
N PHE A 301 -7.60 -9.48 -1.61
CA PHE A 301 -8.32 -9.35 -2.89
C PHE A 301 -8.55 -10.72 -3.53
N GLU A 302 -7.61 -11.65 -3.42
CA GLU A 302 -7.77 -13.02 -3.91
C GLU A 302 -8.96 -13.70 -3.22
N TYR A 303 -9.13 -13.48 -1.91
CA TYR A 303 -10.28 -13.97 -1.17
C TYR A 303 -11.60 -13.38 -1.69
N TRP A 304 -11.68 -12.06 -1.88
CA TRP A 304 -12.87 -11.38 -2.39
C TRP A 304 -13.17 -11.71 -3.86
N ASN A 305 -12.16 -11.73 -4.72
CA ASN A 305 -12.29 -12.05 -6.13
C ASN A 305 -12.78 -13.50 -6.30
N SER A 306 -12.22 -14.43 -5.53
CA SER A 306 -12.70 -15.82 -5.57
C SER A 306 -14.13 -15.93 -5.02
N SER A 307 -14.43 -15.23 -3.93
CA SER A 307 -15.79 -15.18 -3.33
C SER A 307 -16.84 -14.70 -4.32
N VAL A 308 -16.50 -13.71 -5.16
CA VAL A 308 -17.42 -13.21 -6.20
C VAL A 308 -17.51 -14.17 -7.37
N LEU A 309 -16.42 -14.80 -7.80
CA LEU A 309 -16.46 -15.77 -8.91
C LEU A 309 -17.40 -16.94 -8.64
N PHE A 310 -17.46 -17.41 -7.39
CA PHE A 310 -18.44 -18.41 -6.98
C PHE A 310 -19.88 -17.94 -7.25
N VAL A 311 -20.23 -16.75 -6.77
CA VAL A 311 -21.56 -16.16 -6.96
C VAL A 311 -21.86 -15.88 -8.44
N VAL A 312 -20.88 -15.39 -9.20
CA VAL A 312 -20.98 -15.16 -10.65
C VAL A 312 -21.26 -16.44 -11.43
N ASN A 313 -20.85 -17.60 -10.94
CA ASN A 313 -21.16 -18.88 -11.56
C ASN A 313 -22.54 -19.43 -11.18
N LEU A 314 -23.12 -18.98 -10.06
CA LEU A 314 -24.48 -19.34 -9.65
C LEU A 314 -25.53 -18.47 -10.34
N ILE A 315 -25.23 -17.18 -10.53
CA ILE A 315 -26.16 -16.26 -11.16
C ILE A 315 -26.12 -16.43 -12.69
N GLN A 316 -27.19 -17.00 -13.24
CA GLN A 316 -27.34 -17.31 -14.67
C GLN A 316 -28.27 -16.34 -15.42
N ARG A 317 -28.73 -15.27 -14.75
CA ARG A 317 -29.61 -14.25 -15.34
C ARG A 317 -29.37 -12.87 -14.75
N SER A 318 -29.71 -11.83 -15.51
CA SER A 318 -29.84 -10.46 -14.99
C SER A 318 -30.91 -10.37 -13.91
N GLY A 319 -30.82 -9.40 -13.00
CA GLY A 319 -31.79 -9.23 -11.92
C GLY A 319 -31.36 -8.21 -10.86
N ILE A 320 -32.13 -8.14 -9.79
CA ILE A 320 -31.90 -7.24 -8.66
C ILE A 320 -31.30 -8.03 -7.50
N ILE A 321 -30.21 -7.54 -6.91
CA ILE A 321 -29.59 -8.13 -5.74
C ILE A 321 -29.68 -7.21 -4.52
N LEU A 322 -29.98 -7.79 -3.37
CA LEU A 322 -29.85 -7.14 -2.06
C LEU A 322 -28.65 -7.74 -1.31
N GLU A 323 -27.69 -6.92 -0.88
CA GLU A 323 -26.67 -7.31 0.09
C GLU A 323 -26.99 -6.78 1.49
N ILE A 324 -27.15 -7.69 2.45
CA ILE A 324 -27.37 -7.40 3.87
C ILE A 324 -26.03 -7.46 4.57
N GLY A 325 -25.62 -6.35 5.21
CA GLY A 325 -24.26 -6.18 5.71
C GLY A 325 -23.31 -5.83 4.57
N CYS A 326 -23.72 -4.92 3.69
CA CYS A 326 -22.98 -4.56 2.47
C CYS A 326 -21.71 -3.75 2.72
N ALA A 327 -21.51 -3.28 3.95
CA ALA A 327 -20.37 -2.47 4.36
C ALA A 327 -20.07 -1.32 3.38
N ASN A 328 -18.96 -1.40 2.65
CA ASN A 328 -18.55 -0.39 1.67
C ASN A 328 -19.06 -0.63 0.23
N GLY A 329 -19.84 -1.68 -0.01
CA GLY A 329 -20.39 -2.04 -1.33
C GLY A 329 -19.39 -2.73 -2.26
N PHE A 330 -18.19 -3.09 -1.79
CA PHE A 330 -17.13 -3.65 -2.62
C PHE A 330 -17.50 -5.02 -3.23
N PHE A 331 -18.22 -5.85 -2.48
CA PHE A 331 -18.77 -7.11 -2.98
C PHE A 331 -19.64 -6.90 -4.22
N LEU A 332 -20.64 -6.03 -4.08
CA LEU A 332 -21.59 -5.68 -5.13
C LEU A 332 -20.89 -5.07 -6.34
N ALA A 333 -19.87 -4.25 -6.14
CA ALA A 333 -19.09 -3.66 -7.22
C ALA A 333 -18.38 -4.73 -8.06
N CYS A 334 -17.68 -5.65 -7.39
CA CYS A 334 -17.04 -6.80 -8.04
C CYS A 334 -18.07 -7.68 -8.77
N LEU A 335 -19.21 -7.97 -8.14
CA LEU A 335 -20.25 -8.78 -8.74
C LEU A 335 -20.82 -8.11 -10.00
N CYS A 336 -21.22 -6.84 -9.92
CA CYS A 336 -21.75 -6.09 -11.06
C CYS A 336 -20.77 -6.08 -12.24
N GLN A 337 -19.48 -5.87 -11.97
CA GLN A 337 -18.44 -5.89 -13.02
C GLN A 337 -18.31 -7.27 -13.69
N GLN A 338 -18.24 -8.34 -12.91
CA GLN A 338 -18.10 -9.68 -13.46
C GLN A 338 -19.34 -10.11 -14.24
N MET A 339 -20.53 -9.71 -13.79
CA MET A 339 -21.79 -9.96 -14.51
C MET A 339 -21.86 -9.16 -15.82
N LYS A 340 -21.40 -7.91 -15.83
CA LYS A 340 -21.28 -7.09 -17.05
C LYS A 340 -20.42 -7.79 -18.11
N ARG A 341 -19.32 -8.45 -17.71
CA ARG A 341 -18.48 -9.26 -18.64
C ARG A 341 -19.21 -10.47 -19.22
N LYS A 342 -20.17 -11.04 -18.49
CA LYS A 342 -21.07 -12.08 -18.99
C LYS A 342 -22.25 -11.53 -19.79
N SER A 343 -22.25 -10.23 -20.14
CA SER A 343 -23.37 -9.54 -20.78
C SER A 343 -24.68 -9.63 -19.97
N MET A 344 -24.56 -9.71 -18.64
CA MET A 344 -25.67 -9.73 -17.69
C MET A 344 -25.65 -8.46 -16.84
N GLN A 345 -26.81 -8.00 -16.41
CA GLN A 345 -26.96 -6.79 -15.61
C GLN A 345 -27.51 -7.13 -14.24
N ILE A 346 -26.76 -6.76 -13.20
CA ILE A 346 -27.22 -6.84 -11.82
C ILE A 346 -27.43 -5.42 -11.30
N ILE A 347 -28.61 -5.17 -10.71
CA ILE A 347 -28.94 -3.91 -10.07
C ILE A 347 -28.70 -4.06 -8.56
N PRO A 348 -27.67 -3.40 -7.99
CA PRO A 348 -27.30 -3.61 -6.60
C PRO A 348 -28.15 -2.75 -5.67
N TYR A 349 -28.57 -3.36 -4.57
CA TYR A 349 -29.13 -2.73 -3.38
C TYR A 349 -28.36 -3.21 -2.16
N GLY A 350 -28.18 -2.36 -1.16
CA GLY A 350 -27.42 -2.69 0.04
C GLY A 350 -28.00 -2.07 1.30
N ILE A 351 -28.02 -2.86 2.38
CA ILE A 351 -28.32 -2.36 3.72
C ILE A 351 -27.17 -2.66 4.66
N GLU A 352 -26.96 -1.78 5.62
CA GLU A 352 -25.95 -1.93 6.67
C GLU A 352 -26.40 -1.15 7.91
N TYR A 353 -26.20 -1.71 9.10
CA TYR A 353 -26.65 -1.06 10.33
C TYR A 353 -25.71 0.07 10.75
N ASP A 354 -24.42 -0.06 10.41
CA ASP A 354 -23.41 0.93 10.74
C ASP A 354 -23.22 1.98 9.63
N SER A 355 -22.49 3.04 9.96
CA SER A 355 -22.26 4.16 9.06
C SER A 355 -21.32 3.84 7.89
N SER A 356 -20.81 2.60 7.76
CA SER A 356 -19.95 2.24 6.64
C SER A 356 -20.66 2.27 5.29
N VAL A 357 -22.00 2.18 5.26
CA VAL A 357 -22.81 2.32 4.03
C VAL A 357 -22.58 3.64 3.31
N PHE A 358 -22.20 4.72 4.02
CA PHE A 358 -21.86 6.00 3.38
C PHE A 358 -20.68 5.87 2.42
N LYS A 359 -19.83 4.84 2.58
CA LYS A 359 -18.72 4.55 1.67
C LYS A 359 -19.20 4.02 0.31
N CYS A 360 -20.40 3.42 0.24
CA CYS A 360 -21.00 2.98 -1.03
C CYS A 360 -21.19 4.15 -2.01
N LYS A 361 -21.39 5.39 -1.52
CA LYS A 361 -21.48 6.60 -2.36
C LYS A 361 -20.27 6.79 -3.28
N ARG A 362 -19.10 6.30 -2.88
CA ARG A 362 -17.87 6.44 -3.68
C ARG A 362 -17.82 5.44 -4.85
N LEU A 363 -18.35 4.24 -4.66
CA LEU A 363 -18.45 3.21 -5.71
C LEU A 363 -19.70 3.41 -6.58
N PHE A 364 -20.81 3.75 -5.97
CA PHE A 364 -22.11 3.86 -6.60
C PHE A 364 -22.74 5.23 -6.34
N PRO A 365 -22.12 6.35 -6.77
CA PRO A 365 -22.60 7.68 -6.42
C PRO A 365 -24.05 7.91 -6.84
N LYS A 366 -24.38 7.53 -8.09
CA LYS A 366 -25.74 7.70 -8.60
C LYS A 366 -26.75 6.80 -7.89
N LEU A 367 -26.45 5.51 -7.74
CA LEU A 367 -27.37 4.58 -7.06
C LEU A 367 -27.52 4.91 -5.57
N TYR A 368 -26.47 5.43 -4.93
CA TYR A 368 -26.52 5.92 -3.56
C TYR A 368 -27.47 7.12 -3.44
N GLU A 369 -27.36 8.10 -4.35
CA GLU A 369 -28.29 9.25 -4.42
C GLU A 369 -29.72 8.81 -4.74
N ASP A 370 -29.89 7.76 -5.54
CA ASP A 370 -31.18 7.17 -5.89
C ASP A 370 -31.73 6.26 -4.77
N GLY A 371 -31.03 6.13 -3.64
CA GLY A 371 -31.52 5.43 -2.45
C GLY A 371 -31.29 3.92 -2.44
N HIS A 372 -30.45 3.36 -3.31
CA HIS A 372 -30.15 1.92 -3.35
C HIS A 372 -29.38 1.41 -2.12
N PHE A 373 -28.78 2.32 -1.36
CA PHE A 373 -27.94 2.00 -0.20
C PHE A 373 -28.41 2.80 1.01
N ILE A 374 -28.83 2.12 2.08
CA ILE A 374 -29.38 2.78 3.26
C ILE A 374 -28.78 2.23 4.55
N GLN A 375 -28.63 3.13 5.53
CA GLN A 375 -28.22 2.76 6.89
C GLN A 375 -29.44 2.29 7.67
N ILE A 376 -29.62 0.98 7.81
CA ILE A 376 -30.76 0.38 8.48
C ILE A 376 -30.43 -1.04 8.96
N ASP A 377 -31.01 -1.47 10.07
CA ASP A 377 -30.95 -2.86 10.50
C ASP A 377 -31.97 -3.73 9.72
N LEU A 378 -31.73 -5.03 9.67
CA LEU A 378 -32.57 -5.97 8.90
C LEU A 378 -34.04 -5.98 9.37
N SER A 379 -34.31 -5.80 10.67
CA SER A 379 -35.67 -5.81 11.21
C SER A 379 -36.47 -4.60 10.73
N SER A 380 -35.86 -3.41 10.89
CA SER A 380 -36.46 -2.15 10.44
C SER A 380 -36.64 -2.13 8.92
N PHE A 381 -35.69 -2.67 8.18
CA PHE A 381 -35.78 -2.80 6.72
C PHE A 381 -36.97 -3.62 6.26
N LEU A 382 -37.12 -4.84 6.78
CA LEU A 382 -38.23 -5.73 6.41
C LEU A 382 -39.59 -5.11 6.77
N THR A 383 -39.67 -4.38 7.88
CA THR A 383 -40.87 -3.63 8.28
C THR A 383 -41.17 -2.50 7.28
N SER A 384 -40.14 -1.81 6.79
CA SER A 384 -40.31 -0.73 5.81
C SER A 384 -40.78 -1.22 4.43
N ILE A 385 -40.26 -2.36 3.95
CA ILE A 385 -40.70 -2.96 2.69
C ILE A 385 -42.15 -3.44 2.78
N GLN A 386 -42.54 -4.03 3.90
CA GLN A 386 -43.92 -4.49 4.12
C GLN A 386 -44.94 -3.34 4.17
N ASN A 387 -44.49 -2.12 4.48
CA ASN A 387 -45.31 -0.93 4.53
C ASN A 387 -45.16 -0.03 3.29
N GLU A 388 -44.70 -0.59 2.15
CA GLU A 388 -44.61 0.10 0.85
C GLU A 388 -43.70 1.35 0.82
N ALA A 389 -42.56 1.32 1.52
CA ALA A 389 -41.57 2.39 1.42
C ALA A 389 -40.98 2.48 -0.03
N PRO A 390 -40.97 3.66 -0.68
CA PRO A 390 -40.76 3.77 -2.13
C PRO A 390 -39.31 3.62 -2.63
N ALA A 391 -38.32 3.48 -1.75
CA ALA A 391 -36.90 3.51 -2.13
C ALA A 391 -36.32 2.14 -2.53
N PHE A 392 -36.94 1.03 -2.13
CA PHE A 392 -36.48 -0.34 -2.44
C PHE A 392 -37.59 -1.12 -3.16
N PRO A 393 -37.24 -2.02 -4.10
CA PRO A 393 -38.22 -2.89 -4.72
C PRO A 393 -38.78 -3.87 -3.68
N PRO A 394 -40.06 -4.28 -3.83
CA PRO A 394 -40.71 -5.21 -2.89
C PRO A 394 -40.14 -6.63 -2.97
N TYR A 395 -39.46 -6.97 -4.07
CA TYR A 395 -38.89 -8.29 -4.32
C TYR A 395 -37.49 -8.20 -4.95
N PHE A 396 -36.67 -9.21 -4.65
CA PHE A 396 -35.31 -9.36 -5.15
C PHE A 396 -35.14 -10.72 -5.83
N ASP A 397 -34.38 -10.74 -6.93
CA ASP A 397 -33.96 -11.98 -7.59
C ASP A 397 -32.91 -12.72 -6.77
N PHE A 398 -32.05 -11.96 -6.09
CA PHE A 398 -30.93 -12.47 -5.33
C PHE A 398 -30.82 -11.74 -3.98
N ILE A 399 -30.58 -12.47 -2.91
CA ILE A 399 -30.25 -11.89 -1.60
C ILE A 399 -28.92 -12.48 -1.14
N CYS A 400 -27.97 -11.62 -0.77
CA CYS A 400 -26.73 -12.00 -0.12
C CYS A 400 -26.77 -11.53 1.33
N TRP A 401 -26.75 -12.47 2.28
CA TRP A 401 -26.75 -12.18 3.70
C TRP A 401 -25.37 -12.44 4.30
N ASN A 402 -24.63 -11.36 4.60
CA ASN A 402 -23.34 -11.45 5.29
C ASN A 402 -23.56 -11.61 6.80
N ILE A 403 -23.29 -12.82 7.30
CA ILE A 403 -23.32 -13.15 8.73
C ILE A 403 -21.92 -12.94 9.31
N TRP A 404 -21.80 -11.89 10.12
CA TRP A 404 -20.56 -11.50 10.79
C TRP A 404 -20.21 -12.44 11.95
N ALA A 405 -18.92 -12.54 12.29
CA ALA A 405 -18.38 -13.48 13.28
C ALA A 405 -19.03 -13.40 14.67
N ASP A 406 -19.52 -12.22 15.06
CA ASP A 406 -20.17 -12.00 16.36
C ASP A 406 -21.64 -12.47 16.40
N PHE A 407 -22.22 -12.80 15.24
CA PHE A 407 -23.60 -13.24 15.11
C PHE A 407 -23.67 -14.77 15.21
N LYS A 408 -24.14 -15.27 16.35
CA LYS A 408 -24.45 -16.69 16.52
C LYS A 408 -25.80 -16.99 15.89
N LEU A 409 -25.81 -17.76 14.80
CA LEU A 409 -27.04 -18.22 14.18
C LEU A 409 -27.71 -19.27 15.10
N GLU A 410 -28.53 -18.81 16.04
CA GLU A 410 -29.36 -19.70 16.86
C GLU A 410 -30.55 -20.22 16.04
N MET A 411 -30.93 -21.48 16.23
CA MET A 411 -31.94 -22.17 15.41
C MET A 411 -33.29 -21.42 15.32
N LYS A 412 -33.77 -20.83 16.41
CA LYS A 412 -35.03 -20.04 16.39
C LYS A 412 -34.88 -18.73 15.61
N LEU A 413 -33.77 -18.02 15.83
CA LEU A 413 -33.52 -16.72 15.23
C LEU A 413 -33.22 -16.85 13.72
N GLY A 414 -32.46 -17.88 13.34
CA GLY A 414 -32.18 -18.18 11.95
C GLY A 414 -33.42 -18.57 11.15
N LYS A 415 -34.30 -19.42 11.70
CA LYS A 415 -35.62 -19.72 11.08
C LYS A 415 -36.43 -18.47 10.82
N TYR A 416 -36.50 -17.59 11.82
CA TYR A 416 -37.23 -16.34 11.71
C TYR A 416 -36.71 -15.49 10.53
N TRP A 417 -35.39 -15.26 10.47
CA TRP A 417 -34.82 -14.44 9.41
C TRP A 417 -34.92 -15.07 8.03
N VAL A 418 -34.61 -16.37 7.89
CA VAL A 418 -34.74 -17.08 6.61
C VAL A 418 -36.19 -17.04 6.10
N THR A 419 -37.17 -17.25 6.98
CA THR A 419 -38.60 -17.14 6.62
C THR A 419 -38.95 -15.72 6.15
N LYS A 420 -38.47 -14.68 6.84
CA LYS A 420 -38.72 -13.29 6.47
C LYS A 420 -38.05 -12.91 5.15
N LEU A 421 -36.80 -13.31 4.94
CA LEU A 421 -36.08 -13.05 3.68
C LEU A 421 -36.73 -13.76 2.50
N ARG A 422 -37.29 -14.98 2.69
CA ARG A 422 -38.08 -15.66 1.64
C ARG A 422 -39.25 -14.80 1.15
N THR A 423 -39.90 -14.01 2.01
CA THR A 423 -41.06 -13.19 1.61
C THR A 423 -40.75 -12.07 0.64
N ILE A 424 -39.48 -11.67 0.54
CA ILE A 424 -38.99 -10.62 -0.37
C ILE A 424 -38.10 -11.20 -1.48
N LEU A 425 -38.02 -12.53 -1.59
CA LEU A 425 -37.39 -13.24 -2.72
C LEU A 425 -38.45 -13.62 -3.73
N VAL A 426 -38.13 -13.51 -5.02
CA VAL A 426 -38.99 -14.04 -6.09
C VAL A 426 -39.13 -15.58 -6.01
N PRO A 427 -40.14 -16.20 -6.64
CA PRO A 427 -40.36 -17.65 -6.59
C PRO A 427 -39.18 -18.55 -7.00
N ASP A 428 -38.26 -18.04 -7.82
CA ASP A 428 -37.00 -18.72 -8.23
C ASP A 428 -35.75 -17.93 -7.78
N GLY A 429 -35.87 -17.22 -6.65
CA GLY A 429 -34.80 -16.39 -6.13
C GLY A 429 -33.69 -17.19 -5.44
N ILE A 430 -32.49 -16.63 -5.39
CA ILE A 430 -31.35 -17.26 -4.70
C ILE A 430 -31.06 -16.50 -3.41
N LEU A 431 -31.06 -17.21 -2.27
CA LEU A 431 -30.55 -16.71 -1.01
C LEU A 431 -29.13 -17.25 -0.78
N LEU A 432 -28.16 -16.34 -0.81
CA LEU A 432 -26.76 -16.59 -0.51
C LEU A 432 -26.51 -16.19 0.94
N VAL A 433 -25.97 -17.10 1.75
CA VAL A 433 -25.56 -16.80 3.12
C VAL A 433 -24.04 -16.89 3.20
N ARG A 434 -23.39 -15.80 3.61
CA ARG A 434 -21.95 -15.73 3.72
C ARG A 434 -21.52 -15.68 5.18
N TRP A 435 -20.45 -16.40 5.50
CA TRP A 435 -19.86 -16.49 6.83
C TRP A 435 -18.48 -15.82 6.84
N ASN A 436 -18.17 -15.09 7.93
CA ASN A 436 -16.84 -14.51 8.15
C ASN A 436 -16.12 -15.21 9.33
N GLY A 437 -16.14 -16.55 9.36
CA GLY A 437 -15.49 -17.36 10.39
C GLY A 437 -14.37 -18.26 9.85
N THR A 438 -13.68 -18.96 10.75
CA THR A 438 -12.72 -20.02 10.40
C THR A 438 -13.41 -21.17 9.67
N LYS A 439 -12.65 -21.99 8.93
CA LYS A 439 -13.19 -23.16 8.21
C LYS A 439 -14.08 -24.05 9.10
N LYS A 440 -13.64 -24.32 10.33
CA LYS A 440 -14.37 -25.15 11.30
C LYS A 440 -15.67 -24.50 11.77
N GLU A 441 -15.67 -23.19 12.00
CA GLU A 441 -16.89 -22.44 12.36
C GLU A 441 -17.88 -22.42 11.20
N ASN A 442 -17.39 -22.24 9.97
CA ASN A 442 -18.24 -22.21 8.78
C ASN A 442 -18.90 -23.58 8.52
N GLU A 443 -18.20 -24.70 8.76
CA GLU A 443 -18.77 -26.04 8.68
C GLU A 443 -19.91 -26.26 9.69
N ILE A 444 -19.73 -25.81 10.94
CA ILE A 444 -20.76 -25.89 11.99
C ILE A 444 -21.97 -25.02 11.62
N ASN A 445 -21.71 -23.77 11.24
CA ASN A 445 -22.74 -22.80 10.86
C ASN A 445 -23.55 -23.25 9.64
N SER A 446 -22.88 -23.84 8.65
CA SER A 446 -23.54 -24.42 7.47
C SER A 446 -24.48 -25.56 7.84
N LYS A 447 -24.06 -26.42 8.79
CA LYS A 447 -24.93 -27.50 9.30
C LYS A 447 -26.17 -26.95 10.01
N ILE A 448 -26.00 -25.95 10.88
CA ILE A 448 -27.11 -25.30 11.58
C ILE A 448 -28.07 -24.64 10.58
N LEU A 449 -27.55 -23.96 9.56
CA LEU A 449 -28.35 -23.35 8.51
C LEU A 449 -29.12 -24.41 7.71
N ASN A 450 -28.51 -25.54 7.38
CA ASN A 450 -29.19 -26.65 6.72
C ASN A 450 -30.34 -27.21 7.59
N ASP A 451 -30.11 -27.39 8.89
CA ASP A 451 -31.16 -27.83 9.82
C ASP A 451 -32.31 -26.81 9.90
N ILE A 452 -31.99 -25.51 9.92
CA ILE A 452 -32.97 -24.41 9.85
C ILE A 452 -33.81 -24.50 8.58
N ILE A 453 -33.18 -24.65 7.42
CA ILE A 453 -33.83 -24.74 6.10
C ILE A 453 -34.77 -25.95 6.07
N MET A 454 -34.25 -27.13 6.42
CA MET A 454 -35.01 -28.39 6.37
C MET A 454 -36.24 -28.37 7.28
N GLU A 455 -36.15 -27.68 8.42
CA GLU A 455 -37.29 -27.53 9.31
C GLU A 455 -38.26 -26.41 8.88
N THR A 456 -37.76 -25.36 8.22
CA THR A 456 -38.58 -24.23 7.74
C THR A 456 -39.40 -24.59 6.51
N PHE A 457 -38.81 -25.30 5.54
CA PHE A 457 -39.38 -25.50 4.19
C PHE A 457 -39.85 -26.93 3.90
N ARG A 458 -40.21 -27.71 4.94
CA ARG A 458 -40.58 -29.13 4.81
C ARG A 458 -41.44 -29.43 3.56
N ASN A 459 -40.90 -30.30 2.70
CA ASN A 459 -41.55 -31.16 1.70
C ASN A 459 -41.88 -30.66 0.28
N ASN A 460 -41.73 -29.39 -0.14
CA ASN A 460 -42.06 -29.02 -1.55
C ASN A 460 -41.08 -28.09 -2.28
N GLU A 461 -40.16 -27.41 -1.59
CA GLU A 461 -39.10 -26.64 -2.26
C GLU A 461 -37.87 -27.55 -2.41
N LYS A 462 -37.39 -27.76 -3.65
CA LYS A 462 -36.09 -28.40 -3.86
C LYS A 462 -35.02 -27.41 -3.41
N VAL A 463 -34.68 -27.48 -2.13
CA VAL A 463 -33.59 -26.69 -1.58
C VAL A 463 -32.28 -27.44 -1.80
N ASP A 464 -31.64 -27.14 -2.93
CA ASP A 464 -30.27 -27.59 -3.17
C ASP A 464 -29.32 -26.72 -2.33
N THR A 465 -28.80 -27.31 -1.25
CA THR A 465 -27.72 -26.72 -0.45
C THR A 465 -26.38 -27.21 -0.96
N GLU A 466 -25.75 -26.46 -1.87
CA GLU A 466 -24.37 -26.73 -2.25
C GLU A 466 -23.41 -26.05 -1.25
N ILE A 467 -22.80 -26.86 -0.38
CA ILE A 467 -21.79 -26.39 0.57
C ILE A 467 -20.42 -26.53 -0.10
N SER A 468 -19.94 -25.45 -0.73
CA SER A 468 -18.55 -25.38 -1.18
C SER A 468 -17.64 -25.11 0.03
N THR A 469 -16.75 -26.05 0.34
CA THR A 469 -15.73 -25.87 1.39
C THR A 469 -14.57 -24.95 0.97
N GLN A 470 -14.57 -24.49 -0.29
CA GLN A 470 -13.78 -23.35 -0.72
C GLN A 470 -14.66 -22.11 -0.62
N GLN A 471 -14.34 -21.24 0.35
CA GLN A 471 -14.92 -19.91 0.57
C GLN A 471 -16.30 -19.96 1.20
N SER A 472 -16.32 -19.60 2.48
CA SER A 472 -17.39 -19.35 3.45
C SER A 472 -18.83 -19.00 3.00
N PHE A 473 -19.40 -19.61 1.96
CA PHE A 473 -20.77 -19.41 1.50
C PHE A 473 -21.62 -20.68 1.67
N SER A 474 -22.88 -20.47 2.00
CA SER A 474 -23.95 -21.47 1.88
C SER A 474 -24.96 -20.93 0.88
N VAL A 475 -25.22 -21.72 -0.17
CA VAL A 475 -26.19 -21.36 -1.20
C VAL A 475 -27.51 -22.01 -0.88
N ILE A 476 -28.59 -21.25 -0.97
CA ILE A 476 -29.96 -21.72 -0.78
C ILE A 476 -30.73 -21.37 -2.04
N HIS A 477 -30.95 -22.38 -2.87
CA HIS A 477 -31.93 -22.29 -3.95
C HIS A 477 -33.31 -22.46 -3.34
N LEU A 478 -34.05 -21.36 -3.22
CA LEU A 478 -35.46 -21.41 -2.84
C LEU A 478 -36.25 -21.58 -4.12
N ASN A 479 -36.18 -22.79 -4.70
CA ASN A 479 -36.99 -23.15 -5.85
C ASN A 479 -38.43 -23.34 -5.38
N GLY A 480 -39.37 -22.56 -5.91
CA GLY A 480 -40.78 -22.96 -5.88
C GLY A 480 -41.77 -21.83 -6.09
N LEU A 481 -42.50 -21.91 -7.20
CA LEU A 481 -43.79 -22.62 -7.20
C LEU A 481 -43.78 -23.78 -8.18
#